data_AF-A6LFU4-F1
#
_entry.id   AF-A6LFU4-F1
#
_cell.length_a   1.000
_cell.length_b   1.000
_cell.length_c   1.000
_cell.angle_alpha   90.00
_cell.angle_beta   90.00
_cell.angle_gamma   90.00
#
_symmetry.space_group_name_H-M   'P 1'
#
loop_
_entity.id
_entity.type
_entity.pdbx_description
1 polymer ?
#
loop_
_entity_poly.entity_id
_entity_poly.type
_entity_poly.pdbx_seq_one_letter_code
_entity_poly.pdbx_strand_id
1 'polypeptide(L)'
;MSEVSGIELEKDAAGNNSYVRIDLKKYGDMINPILKQLGVIGQTQFDKDWERALDPETFRKEAKIRLRELFNQKHSHEVNQ
;
A
#
# COMPACT_ATOMS: atom_id res chain seq x y z
N MET A 1 -18.39 -0.30 36.90
CA MET A 1 -18.36 -0.25 35.43
C MET A 1 -17.96 -1.62 34.95
N SER A 2 -18.77 -2.28 34.13
CA SER A 2 -18.40 -3.57 33.53
C SER A 2 -17.36 -3.33 32.45
N GLU A 3 -16.19 -3.96 32.57
CA GLU A 3 -15.21 -3.99 31.49
C GLU A 3 -15.87 -4.62 30.25
N VAL A 4 -15.89 -3.89 29.14
CA VAL A 4 -16.39 -4.42 27.88
C VAL A 4 -15.30 -5.33 27.32
N SER A 5 -15.54 -6.64 27.34
CA SER A 5 -14.57 -7.63 26.86
C SER A 5 -14.12 -7.32 25.42
N GLY A 6 -12.80 -7.24 25.22
CA GLY A 6 -12.20 -6.93 23.93
C GLY A 6 -12.09 -5.44 23.59
N ILE A 7 -12.32 -4.55 24.55
CA ILE A 7 -12.04 -3.11 24.43
C ILE A 7 -11.19 -2.66 25.62
N GLU A 8 -10.02 -2.08 25.34
CA GLU A 8 -9.13 -1.50 26.36
C GLU A 8 -8.85 -0.04 26.05
N LEU A 9 -8.84 0.81 27.09
CA LEU A 9 -8.49 2.23 26.96
C LEU A 9 -7.08 2.45 27.50
N GLU A 10 -6.23 3.08 26.69
CA GLU A 10 -4.91 3.53 27.11
C GLU A 10 -4.98 5.01 27.52
N LYS A 11 -4.36 5.33 28.66
CA LYS A 11 -4.31 6.68 29.20
C LYS A 11 -3.00 7.37 28.85
N ASP A 12 -3.06 8.67 28.59
CA ASP A 12 -1.88 9.52 28.48
C ASP A 12 -1.25 9.78 29.88
N ALA A 13 -0.14 10.52 29.89
CA ALA A 13 0.56 10.91 31.11
C ALA A 13 -0.29 11.79 32.06
N ALA A 14 -1.35 12.42 31.56
CA ALA A 14 -2.29 13.22 32.35
C ALA A 14 -3.51 12.40 32.83
N GLY A 15 -3.60 11.11 32.50
CA GLY A 15 -4.69 10.22 32.87
C GLY A 15 -5.92 10.27 31.94
N ASN A 16 -5.85 11.02 30.83
CA ASN A 16 -6.92 11.10 29.84
C ASN A 16 -6.84 9.91 28.88
N ASN A 17 -7.99 9.42 28.42
CA ASN A 17 -8.01 8.34 27.43
C ASN A 17 -7.44 8.89 26.10
N SER A 18 -6.35 8.29 25.64
CA SER A 18 -5.61 8.72 24.45
C SER A 18 -5.73 7.72 23.30
N TYR A 19 -5.74 6.43 23.61
CA TYR A 19 -5.94 5.37 22.61
C TYR A 19 -6.93 4.32 23.08
N VAL A 20 -7.45 3.55 22.12
CA VAL A 20 -8.31 2.40 22.37
C VAL A 20 -7.78 1.19 21.60
N ARG A 21 -7.69 0.03 22.26
CA ARG A 21 -7.43 -1.26 21.61
C ARG A 21 -8.75 -2.00 21.46
N ILE A 22 -9.01 -2.50 20.26
CA ILE A 22 -10.27 -3.13 19.91
C ILE A 22 -9.97 -4.49 19.26
N ASP A 23 -10.54 -5.55 19.83
CA ASP A 23 -10.46 -6.90 19.28
C ASP A 23 -11.26 -6.97 17.97
N LEU A 24 -10.55 -7.03 16.84
CA LEU A 24 -11.15 -7.11 15.52
C LEU A 24 -11.89 -8.44 15.26
N LYS A 25 -11.64 -9.51 16.02
CA LYS A 25 -12.45 -10.74 15.90
C LYS A 25 -13.85 -10.55 16.45
N LYS A 26 -14.01 -9.68 17.46
CA LYS A 26 -15.30 -9.41 18.11
C LYS A 26 -16.03 -8.22 17.50
N TYR A 27 -15.29 -7.18 17.14
CA TYR A 27 -15.83 -5.89 16.73
C TYR A 27 -15.38 -5.44 15.34
N GLY A 28 -14.65 -6.28 14.60
CA GLY A 28 -14.10 -5.96 13.29
C GLY A 28 -15.15 -5.44 12.33
N ASP A 29 -16.25 -6.17 12.15
CA ASP A 29 -17.34 -5.77 11.24
C ASP A 29 -17.96 -4.42 11.61
N MET A 30 -18.08 -4.15 12.92
CA MET A 30 -18.63 -2.90 13.43
C MET A 30 -17.71 -1.70 13.18
N ILE A 31 -16.39 -1.88 13.32
CA ILE A 31 -15.42 -0.78 13.18
C ILE A 31 -14.84 -0.64 11.77
N ASN A 32 -14.97 -1.67 10.93
CA ASN A 32 -14.48 -1.70 9.55
C ASN A 32 -14.89 -0.46 8.71
N PRO A 33 -16.14 0.07 8.79
CA PRO A 33 -16.50 1.29 8.06
C PRO A 33 -15.63 2.49 8.46
N ILE A 34 -15.35 2.65 9.75
CA ILE A 34 -14.54 3.75 10.28
C ILE A 34 -13.07 3.57 9.87
N LEU A 35 -12.53 2.35 10.01
CA LEU A 35 -11.14 2.08 9.62
C LEU A 35 -10.90 2.27 8.11
N LYS A 36 -11.89 1.97 7.27
CA LYS A 36 -11.87 2.28 5.83
C LYS A 36 -11.93 3.77 5.55
N GLN A 37 -12.82 4.51 6.24
CA GLN A 37 -12.91 5.96 6.10
C GLN A 37 -11.62 6.67 6.50
N LEU A 38 -10.94 6.17 7.54
CA LEU A 38 -9.65 6.69 8.01
C LEU A 38 -8.47 6.23 7.14
N GLY A 39 -8.68 5.33 6.16
CA GLY A 39 -7.63 4.78 5.31
C GLY A 39 -6.64 3.87 6.05
N VAL A 40 -6.99 3.42 7.26
CA VAL A 40 -6.16 2.50 8.07
C VAL A 40 -6.17 1.10 7.48
N ILE A 41 -7.31 0.70 6.89
CA ILE A 41 -7.47 -0.54 6.14
C ILE A 41 -8.09 -0.25 4.78
N GLY A 42 -7.42 -0.71 3.73
CA GLY A 42 -7.76 -0.47 2.33
C GLY A 42 -6.51 -0.66 1.48
N GLN A 43 -6.67 -0.74 0.15
CA GLN A 43 -5.52 -0.78 -0.76
C GLN A 43 -4.60 0.40 -0.46
N THR A 44 -3.41 0.09 0.01
CA THR A 44 -2.33 1.05 0.17
C THR A 44 -1.97 1.64 -1.20
N GLN A 45 -1.27 2.77 -1.22
CA GLN A 45 -0.71 3.27 -2.47
C GLN A 45 0.18 2.20 -3.14
N PHE A 46 0.88 1.40 -2.33
CA PHE A 46 1.63 0.23 -2.80
C PHE A 46 0.75 -0.81 -3.49
N ASP A 47 -0.41 -1.19 -2.92
CA ASP A 47 -1.31 -2.17 -3.54
C ASP A 47 -1.84 -1.66 -4.90
N LYS A 48 -2.14 -0.36 -4.99
CA LYS A 48 -2.58 0.26 -6.25
C LYS A 48 -1.47 0.30 -7.29
N ASP A 49 -0.23 0.60 -6.87
CA ASP A 49 0.92 0.64 -7.76
C ASP A 49 1.33 -0.77 -8.19
N TRP A 50 1.13 -1.76 -7.33
CA TRP A 50 1.33 -3.17 -7.62
C TRP A 50 0.32 -3.71 -8.63
N GLU A 51 -0.97 -3.37 -8.49
CA GLU A 51 -1.99 -3.73 -9.48
C GLU A 51 -1.76 -3.06 -10.85
N ARG A 52 -1.10 -1.91 -10.89
CA ARG A 52 -0.72 -1.22 -12.13
C ARG A 52 0.62 -1.69 -12.69
N ALA A 53 1.37 -2.52 -11.97
CA ALA A 53 2.64 -3.03 -12.46
C ALA A 53 2.42 -3.89 -13.70
N LEU A 54 3.37 -3.80 -14.64
CA LEU A 54 3.36 -4.67 -15.81
C LEU A 54 3.53 -6.12 -15.37
N ASP A 55 2.78 -7.03 -15.99
CA ASP A 55 3.04 -8.45 -15.81
C ASP A 55 4.43 -8.81 -16.37
N PRO A 56 5.04 -9.92 -15.90
CA PRO A 56 6.40 -10.28 -16.26
C PRO A 56 6.64 -10.53 -17.76
N GLU A 57 5.62 -10.89 -18.54
CA GLU A 57 5.75 -11.09 -19.98
C GLU A 57 5.72 -9.76 -20.72
N THR A 58 4.75 -8.90 -20.37
CA THR A 58 4.66 -7.55 -20.93
C THR A 58 5.91 -6.73 -20.62
N PHE A 59 6.40 -6.78 -19.38
CA PHE A 59 7.66 -6.14 -19.00
C PHE A 59 8.83 -6.61 -19.87
N ARG A 60 8.98 -7.94 -20.07
CA ARG A 60 10.08 -8.49 -20.88
C ARG A 60 10.01 -8.05 -22.33
N LYS A 61 8.81 -8.00 -22.91
CA LYS A 61 8.58 -7.56 -24.29
C LYS A 61 8.94 -6.09 -24.47
N GLU A 62 8.39 -5.23 -23.60
CA GLU A 62 8.64 -3.78 -23.56
C GLU A 62 10.13 -3.48 -23.38
N ALA A 63 10.76 -4.12 -22.39
CA ALA A 63 12.19 -3.94 -22.09
C ALA A 63 13.08 -4.31 -23.29
N LYS A 64 12.78 -5.43 -23.97
CA LYS A 64 13.54 -5.85 -25.15
C LYS A 64 13.46 -4.84 -26.30
N ILE A 65 12.28 -4.26 -26.53
CA ILE A 65 12.07 -3.22 -27.56
C ILE A 65 12.89 -1.99 -27.20
N ARG A 66 12.73 -1.49 -25.96
CA ARG A 66 13.40 -0.28 -25.47
C ARG A 66 14.92 -0.40 -25.51
N LEU A 67 15.46 -1.54 -25.08
CA LEU A 67 16.90 -1.83 -25.13
C LEU A 67 17.42 -1.82 -26.57
N ARG A 68 16.66 -2.36 -27.52
CA ARG A 68 17.04 -2.38 -28.93
C ARG A 68 17.02 -0.99 -29.55
N GLU A 69 16.05 -0.16 -29.21
CA GLU A 69 16.00 1.25 -29.63
C GLU A 69 17.21 2.03 -29.11
N LEU A 70 17.52 1.90 -27.82
CA LEU A 70 18.68 2.56 -27.21
C LEU A 70 20.00 2.13 -27.85
N PHE A 71 20.16 0.84 -28.10
CA PHE A 71 21.33 0.30 -28.78
C PHE A 71 21.48 0.88 -30.20
N ASN A 72 20.39 0.92 -30.96
CA ASN A 72 20.39 1.45 -32.32
C ASN A 72 20.66 2.96 -32.37
N GLN A 73 20.12 3.74 -31.43
CA GLN A 73 20.37 5.18 -31.33
C GLN A 73 21.84 5.48 -31.05
N LYS A 74 22.46 4.71 -30.14
CA LYS A 74 23.88 4.84 -29.80
C LYS A 74 24.76 4.54 -31.01
N HIS A 75 24.51 3.45 -31.72
CA HIS A 75 25.28 3.10 -32.92
C HIS A 75 25.02 4.04 -34.10
N SER A 76 23.83 4.63 -34.21
CA SER A 76 23.55 5.63 -35.25
C SER A 76 24.26 6.97 -34.98
N HIS A 77 24.58 7.29 -33.72
CA HIS A 77 25.41 8.44 -33.36
C HIS A 77 26.91 8.19 -33.59
N GLU A 78 27.39 6.96 -33.40
CA GLU A 78 28.80 6.59 -33.59
C GLU A 78 29.22 6.50 -35.08
N VAL A 79 28.28 6.24 -36.00
CA VAL A 79 28.55 6.12 -37.46
C VAL A 79 28.48 7.47 -38.20
N ASN A 80 27.91 8.51 -37.58
CA ASN A 80 27.77 9.85 -38.16
C ASN A 80 28.77 10.88 -37.58
N GLN A 81 29.81 10.42 -36.88
CA GLN A 81 30.95 11.22 -36.41
C GLN A 81 32.22 10.81 -37.18
#